data_AF-A0A944JN62-F1
#
_entry.id   AF-A0A944JN62-F1
#
_cell.length_a   1.000
_cell.length_b   1.000
_cell.length_c   1.000
_cell.angle_alpha   90.00
_cell.angle_beta   90.00
_cell.angle_gamma   90.00
#
_symmetry.space_group_name_H-M   'P 1'
#
loop_
_entity.id
_entity.type
_entity.pdbx_description
1 polymer ?
#
loop_
_entity_poly.entity_id
_entity_poly.type
_entity_poly.pdbx_seq_one_letter_code
_entity_poly.pdbx_strand_id
1 'polypeptide(L)'
;MRPCHPFGSLPGENPGCVRHTRPRVDSVAGHPRHATRSPTLSSHLPAQARGGSDPSPGSGLARFNALSPEAAHAALLHCCGSARWAQRVAAHRPYPDSGALLAAADEASYDLSQADLSEALAWEFPPELEPGASYAALLALRAAHSEYERTFGHAFVIFLDGHTPGEQADQLLAAIRRRMGLELDEERAISADELRRVAQARLADLTHWLTSADGVSAAEFGLFAPVG
;
A
#
# COMPACT_ATOMS: atom_id res chain seq x y z
N MET A 1 25.57 16.85 32.13
CA MET A 1 25.25 16.09 33.36
C MET A 1 23.74 16.03 33.49
N ARG A 2 23.16 14.88 33.89
CA ARG A 2 21.74 14.75 34.27
C ARG A 2 21.68 14.29 35.73
N PRO A 3 20.81 14.84 36.59
CA PRO A 3 20.51 14.24 37.89
C PRO A 3 19.52 13.08 37.73
N CYS A 4 19.66 12.04 38.56
CA CYS A 4 18.63 11.03 38.82
C CYS A 4 17.85 11.43 40.08
N HIS A 5 16.67 10.84 40.31
CA HIS A 5 16.37 9.98 41.48
C HIS A 5 14.90 9.47 41.47
N PRO A 6 14.54 8.42 42.26
CA PRO A 6 13.39 7.56 41.94
C PRO A 6 12.28 7.48 43.02
N PHE A 7 11.13 6.91 42.62
CA PHE A 7 10.07 6.29 43.43
C PHE A 7 9.35 5.25 42.53
N GLY A 8 8.72 4.17 42.98
CA GLY A 8 8.56 3.53 44.30
C GLY A 8 7.79 2.20 44.11
N SER A 9 7.85 1.23 45.03
CA SER A 9 7.48 -0.17 44.74
C SER A 9 6.26 -0.74 45.48
N LEU A 10 5.35 -1.39 44.72
CA LEU A 10 4.56 -2.60 45.09
C LEU A 10 3.52 -2.49 46.26
N PRO A 11 2.69 -3.53 46.55
CA PRO A 11 2.12 -4.61 45.71
C PRO A 11 0.57 -4.72 45.81
N GLY A 12 -0.05 -5.72 45.14
CA GLY A 12 -1.45 -6.13 45.39
C GLY A 12 -1.84 -7.42 44.65
N GLU A 13 -2.42 -8.42 45.37
CA GLU A 13 -2.75 -9.77 44.88
C GLU A 13 -4.29 -9.96 44.71
N ASN A 14 -4.79 -10.55 43.60
CA ASN A 14 -5.24 -11.97 43.42
C ASN A 14 -6.64 -12.25 44.08
N PRO A 15 -7.39 -13.38 43.91
CA PRO A 15 -7.40 -14.48 42.92
C PRO A 15 -8.79 -14.87 42.31
N GLY A 16 -8.80 -15.72 41.26
CA GLY A 16 -9.96 -16.55 40.82
C GLY A 16 -11.05 -15.83 39.97
N CYS A 17 -12.05 -16.48 39.34
CA CYS A 17 -12.41 -17.90 39.11
C CYS A 17 -13.51 -17.94 37.98
N VAL A 18 -14.13 -19.00 37.41
CA VAL A 18 -14.19 -20.47 37.66
C VAL A 18 -14.01 -21.28 36.34
N ARG A 19 -15.07 -21.92 35.77
CA ARG A 19 -15.05 -22.83 34.59
C ARG A 19 -16.47 -23.07 34.00
N HIS A 20 -16.53 -23.69 32.81
CA HIS A 20 -17.68 -24.39 32.18
C HIS A 20 -18.81 -23.49 31.63
N THR A 21 -19.67 -23.90 30.67
CA THR A 21 -20.01 -25.27 30.19
C THR A 21 -20.36 -25.30 28.69
N ARG A 22 -20.10 -26.43 28.00
CA ARG A 22 -20.72 -26.79 26.71
C ARG A 22 -21.80 -27.87 26.93
N PRO A 23 -22.98 -27.78 26.31
CA PRO A 23 -23.77 -28.94 25.94
C PRO A 23 -23.65 -29.24 24.44
N ARG A 24 -23.84 -30.51 24.09
CA ARG A 24 -23.94 -31.09 22.75
C ARG A 24 -25.08 -32.09 22.82
N VAL A 25 -25.99 -32.11 21.85
CA VAL A 25 -27.09 -33.09 21.78
C VAL A 25 -27.28 -33.60 20.36
N ASP A 26 -27.76 -34.83 20.27
CA ASP A 26 -27.67 -35.70 19.10
C ASP A 26 -28.97 -35.63 18.25
N SER A 27 -28.88 -35.73 16.92
CA SER A 27 -29.07 -36.96 16.12
C SER A 27 -30.44 -37.65 16.23
N VAL A 28 -31.08 -37.91 15.07
CA VAL A 28 -31.61 -39.22 14.65
C VAL A 28 -32.11 -39.12 13.19
N ALA A 29 -32.14 -40.24 12.46
CA ALA A 29 -32.37 -40.28 11.01
C ALA A 29 -33.80 -40.70 10.61
N GLY A 30 -34.16 -40.43 9.35
CA GLY A 30 -35.35 -40.99 8.70
C GLY A 30 -35.17 -41.11 7.18
N HIS A 31 -35.32 -42.32 6.63
CA HIS A 31 -35.47 -42.58 5.20
C HIS A 31 -36.94 -42.98 4.93
N PRO A 32 -37.47 -42.71 3.72
CA PRO A 32 -37.63 -43.85 2.80
C PRO A 32 -37.21 -43.53 1.36
N ARG A 33 -37.30 -44.55 0.49
CA ARG A 33 -36.81 -44.52 -0.90
C ARG A 33 -37.94 -44.18 -1.88
N HIS A 34 -37.67 -43.31 -2.85
CA HIS A 34 -38.36 -43.33 -4.15
C HIS A 34 -37.32 -43.21 -5.27
N ALA A 35 -37.50 -44.00 -6.32
CA ALA A 35 -36.64 -43.98 -7.50
C ALA A 35 -37.44 -43.43 -8.70
N THR A 36 -36.96 -42.33 -9.27
CA THR A 36 -37.49 -41.72 -10.50
C THR A 36 -36.33 -41.49 -11.48
N ARG A 37 -36.61 -41.68 -12.77
CA ARG A 37 -35.62 -41.61 -13.86
C ARG A 37 -35.57 -40.21 -14.49
N SER A 38 -34.40 -39.93 -15.09
CA SER A 38 -34.15 -38.88 -16.09
C SER A 38 -34.07 -37.42 -15.57
N PRO A 39 -33.42 -36.50 -16.31
CA PRO A 39 -32.51 -36.69 -17.46
C PRO A 39 -31.04 -36.37 -17.11
N THR A 40 -30.13 -36.58 -18.07
CA THR A 40 -28.73 -36.10 -17.98
C THR A 40 -28.65 -34.59 -18.16
N LEU A 41 -28.33 -33.85 -17.09
CA LEU A 41 -27.97 -32.44 -17.18
C LEU A 41 -26.52 -32.30 -17.66
N SER A 42 -26.32 -31.79 -18.88
CA SER A 42 -24.99 -31.36 -19.33
C SER A 42 -24.53 -30.17 -18.51
N SER A 43 -23.52 -30.37 -17.66
CA SER A 43 -22.90 -29.33 -16.85
C SER A 43 -21.98 -28.43 -17.68
N HIS A 44 -22.55 -27.73 -18.66
CA HIS A 44 -21.87 -26.63 -19.36
C HIS A 44 -21.82 -25.40 -18.45
N LEU A 45 -20.82 -25.38 -17.56
CA LEU A 45 -20.41 -24.15 -16.90
C LEU A 45 -19.95 -23.15 -17.98
N PRO A 46 -20.49 -21.92 -18.03
CA PRO A 46 -19.98 -20.88 -18.91
C PRO A 46 -18.61 -20.41 -18.40
N ALA A 47 -17.54 -20.92 -19.01
CA ALA A 47 -16.17 -20.50 -18.72
C ALA A 47 -15.88 -19.10 -19.32
N GLN A 48 -16.53 -18.06 -18.78
CA GLN A 48 -16.40 -16.67 -19.23
C GLN A 48 -16.10 -15.72 -18.05
N ALA A 49 -14.92 -15.91 -17.44
CA ALA A 49 -14.34 -14.97 -16.48
C ALA A 49 -12.80 -15.10 -16.41
N ARG A 50 -12.13 -15.21 -17.58
CA ARG A 50 -10.67 -15.10 -17.70
C ARG A 50 -10.29 -14.20 -18.87
N GLY A 51 -10.62 -12.93 -18.73
CA GLY A 51 -9.98 -11.83 -19.46
C GLY A 51 -8.58 -11.51 -18.93
N GLY A 52 -7.82 -12.54 -18.56
CA GLY A 52 -6.39 -12.41 -18.31
C GLY A 52 -5.72 -12.30 -19.68
N SER A 53 -5.64 -11.08 -20.20
CA SER A 53 -4.89 -10.80 -21.42
C SER A 53 -3.43 -11.09 -21.16
N ASP A 54 -2.93 -12.20 -21.72
CA ASP A 54 -1.50 -12.54 -21.74
C ASP A 54 -0.69 -11.28 -22.07
N PRO A 55 0.39 -10.97 -21.33
CA PRO A 55 0.98 -9.64 -21.35
C PRO A 55 1.71 -9.46 -22.68
N SER A 56 1.02 -8.83 -23.66
CA SER A 56 1.45 -8.73 -25.05
C SER A 56 2.95 -8.43 -25.16
N PRO A 57 3.74 -9.22 -25.92
CA PRO A 57 5.19 -9.08 -25.95
C PRO A 57 5.57 -7.74 -26.57
N GLY A 58 5.91 -6.77 -25.71
CA GLY A 58 6.09 -5.36 -26.05
C GLY A 58 5.44 -4.39 -25.05
N SER A 59 4.42 -4.84 -24.31
CA SER A 59 3.80 -4.11 -23.20
C SER A 59 4.81 -3.82 -22.06
N GLY A 60 4.61 -2.72 -21.34
CA GLY A 60 5.46 -2.34 -20.22
C GLY A 60 5.47 -3.35 -19.07
N LEU A 61 4.38 -4.12 -18.88
CA LEU A 61 4.37 -5.24 -17.94
C LEU A 61 5.28 -6.39 -18.40
N ALA A 62 5.24 -6.76 -19.69
CA ALA A 62 6.15 -7.76 -20.23
C ALA A 62 7.63 -7.31 -20.11
N ARG A 63 7.89 -6.00 -20.29
CA ARG A 63 9.21 -5.40 -20.10
C ARG A 63 9.64 -5.38 -18.62
N PHE A 64 8.74 -5.05 -17.70
CA PHE A 64 8.96 -5.11 -16.24
C PHE A 64 9.28 -6.53 -15.77
N ASN A 65 8.54 -7.53 -16.28
CA ASN A 65 8.82 -8.95 -16.05
C ASN A 65 10.20 -9.37 -16.59
N ALA A 66 10.70 -8.73 -17.65
CA ALA A 66 11.99 -9.02 -18.29
C ALA A 66 13.18 -8.21 -17.73
N LEU A 67 12.97 -7.24 -16.83
CA LEU A 67 14.06 -6.52 -16.16
C LEU A 67 14.95 -7.49 -15.33
N SER A 68 16.25 -7.19 -15.23
CA SER A 68 17.12 -7.92 -14.31
C SER A 68 16.64 -7.78 -12.85
N PRO A 69 17.02 -8.67 -11.92
CA PRO A 69 16.63 -8.56 -10.52
C PRO A 69 16.99 -7.20 -9.91
N GLU A 70 18.17 -6.68 -10.25
CA GLU A 70 18.72 -5.42 -9.76
C GLU A 70 17.97 -4.22 -10.35
N ALA A 71 17.74 -4.23 -11.67
CA ALA A 71 16.99 -3.18 -12.37
C ALA A 71 15.53 -3.08 -11.89
N ALA A 72 14.87 -4.23 -11.68
CA ALA A 72 13.52 -4.28 -11.13
C ALA A 72 13.47 -3.78 -9.67
N HIS A 73 14.43 -4.20 -8.84
CA HIS A 73 14.50 -3.76 -7.44
C HIS A 73 14.75 -2.24 -7.33
N ALA A 74 15.65 -1.69 -8.14
CA ALA A 74 15.89 -0.25 -8.21
C ALA A 74 14.63 0.53 -8.67
N ALA A 75 13.97 0.07 -9.73
CA ALA A 75 12.74 0.70 -10.21
C ALA A 75 11.61 0.66 -9.15
N LEU A 76 11.50 -0.44 -8.39
CA LEU A 76 10.53 -0.58 -7.32
C LEU A 76 10.84 0.31 -6.10
N LEU A 77 12.13 0.53 -5.77
CA LEU A 77 12.52 1.49 -4.73
C LEU A 77 12.10 2.93 -5.05
N HIS A 78 12.04 3.30 -6.34
CA HIS A 78 11.46 4.58 -6.77
C HIS A 78 9.92 4.64 -6.63
N CYS A 79 9.23 3.50 -6.64
CA CYS A 79 7.78 3.45 -6.37
C CYS A 79 7.48 3.55 -4.87
N CYS A 80 8.25 2.82 -4.04
CA CYS A 80 8.13 2.81 -2.58
C CYS A 80 9.52 2.56 -1.96
N GLY A 81 9.99 3.46 -1.10
CA GLY A 81 11.35 3.44 -0.56
C GLY A 81 11.71 2.27 0.35
N SER A 82 10.81 1.31 0.59
CA SER A 82 11.12 0.12 1.40
C SER A 82 11.86 -0.95 0.58
N ALA A 83 13.04 -1.35 1.05
CA ALA A 83 13.82 -2.44 0.48
C ALA A 83 13.07 -3.79 0.58
N ARG A 84 12.34 -4.03 1.67
CA ARG A 84 11.50 -5.22 1.85
C ARG A 84 10.37 -5.28 0.81
N TRP A 85 9.69 -4.15 0.58
CA TRP A 85 8.63 -4.05 -0.42
C TRP A 85 9.17 -4.34 -1.83
N ALA A 86 10.22 -3.63 -2.22
CA ALA A 86 10.85 -3.76 -3.52
C ALA A 86 11.42 -5.16 -3.75
N GLN A 87 11.98 -5.82 -2.73
CA GLN A 87 12.44 -7.21 -2.84
C GLN A 87 11.26 -8.17 -3.07
N ARG A 88 10.15 -8.03 -2.33
CA ARG A 88 8.96 -8.90 -2.47
C ARG A 88 8.34 -8.80 -3.85
N VAL A 89 8.11 -7.59 -4.36
CA VAL A 89 7.49 -7.39 -5.68
C VAL A 89 8.45 -7.80 -6.81
N ALA A 90 9.76 -7.60 -6.66
CA ALA A 90 10.75 -8.08 -7.64
C ALA A 90 10.80 -9.61 -7.74
N ALA A 91 10.59 -10.32 -6.62
CA ALA A 91 10.77 -11.78 -6.51
C ALA A 91 9.58 -12.62 -6.98
N HIS A 92 8.37 -12.06 -7.08
CA HIS A 92 7.17 -12.78 -7.55
C HIS A 92 6.91 -12.62 -9.06
N ARG A 93 7.81 -11.97 -9.79
CA ARG A 93 7.78 -11.92 -11.26
C ARG A 93 8.03 -13.32 -11.86
N PRO A 94 7.43 -13.66 -13.02
CA PRO A 94 6.61 -12.81 -13.88
C PRO A 94 5.13 -12.73 -13.44
N TYR A 95 4.56 -11.54 -13.53
CA TYR A 95 3.12 -11.33 -13.34
C TYR A 95 2.34 -11.54 -14.64
N PRO A 96 1.18 -12.22 -14.63
CA PRO A 96 0.38 -12.47 -15.84
C PRO A 96 -0.32 -11.21 -16.36
N ASP A 97 -0.78 -10.33 -15.48
CA ASP A 97 -1.50 -9.10 -15.82
C ASP A 97 -1.22 -7.99 -14.80
N SER A 98 -1.66 -6.76 -15.10
CA SER A 98 -1.43 -5.59 -14.24
C SER A 98 -2.21 -5.65 -12.93
N GLY A 99 -3.35 -6.36 -12.90
CA GLY A 99 -4.10 -6.60 -11.66
C GLY A 99 -3.31 -7.50 -10.71
N ALA A 100 -2.67 -8.54 -11.22
CA ALA A 100 -1.79 -9.42 -10.43
C ALA A 100 -0.55 -8.69 -9.90
N LEU A 101 0.05 -7.78 -10.68
CA LEU A 101 1.14 -6.91 -10.22
C LEU A 101 0.68 -5.97 -9.09
N LEU A 102 -0.43 -5.25 -9.29
CA LEU A 102 -0.95 -4.30 -8.30
C LEU A 102 -1.44 -5.01 -7.02
N ALA A 103 -2.03 -6.20 -7.13
CA ALA A 103 -2.41 -7.02 -5.98
C ALA A 103 -1.20 -7.47 -5.16
N ALA A 104 -0.13 -7.95 -5.80
CA ALA A 104 1.09 -8.34 -5.09
C ALA A 104 1.82 -7.13 -4.45
N ALA A 105 1.71 -5.94 -5.05
CA ALA A 105 2.14 -4.68 -4.46
C ALA A 105 1.29 -4.26 -3.25
N ASP A 106 -0.02 -4.55 -3.27
CA ASP A 106 -0.95 -4.32 -2.16
C ASP A 106 -0.62 -5.25 -0.98
N GLU A 107 -0.50 -6.56 -1.24
CA GLU A 107 -0.09 -7.58 -0.26
C GLU A 107 1.30 -7.28 0.33
N ALA A 108 2.26 -6.84 -0.49
CA ALA A 108 3.58 -6.42 -0.01
C ALA A 108 3.54 -5.16 0.85
N SER A 109 2.53 -4.30 0.70
CA SER A 109 2.33 -3.09 1.51
C SER A 109 1.68 -3.40 2.86
N TYR A 110 0.73 -4.35 2.91
CA TYR A 110 0.13 -4.80 4.17
C TYR A 110 1.10 -5.63 5.04
N ASP A 111 2.07 -6.31 4.43
CA ASP A 111 3.11 -7.10 5.13
C ASP A 111 4.36 -6.29 5.53
N LEU A 112 4.28 -4.96 5.56
CA LEU A 112 5.32 -4.08 6.08
C LEU A 112 5.29 -4.04 7.61
N SER A 113 6.46 -4.20 8.25
CA SER A 113 6.59 -3.87 9.66
C SER A 113 6.68 -2.36 9.86
N GLN A 114 6.59 -1.90 11.12
CA GLN A 114 6.80 -0.49 11.46
C GLN A 114 8.16 0.03 10.95
N ALA A 115 9.21 -0.79 10.94
CA ALA A 115 10.52 -0.39 10.44
C ALA A 115 10.55 -0.23 8.92
N ASP A 116 9.91 -1.14 8.17
CA ASP A 116 9.82 -1.07 6.71
C ASP A 116 8.97 0.12 6.26
N LEU A 117 7.89 0.43 7.00
CA LEU A 117 7.07 1.61 6.80
C LEU A 117 7.84 2.91 7.09
N SER A 118 8.61 2.97 8.18
CA SER A 118 9.46 4.12 8.48
C SER A 118 10.62 4.30 7.49
N GLU A 119 11.15 3.21 6.92
CA GLU A 119 12.12 3.27 5.81
C GLU A 119 11.50 3.93 4.57
N ALA A 120 10.30 3.49 4.16
CA ALA A 120 9.61 4.08 3.01
C ALA A 120 9.20 5.54 3.25
N LEU A 121 8.60 5.87 4.40
CA LEU A 121 8.18 7.24 4.73
C LEU A 121 9.35 8.22 4.92
N ALA A 122 10.58 7.74 5.06
CA ALA A 122 11.80 8.56 5.07
C ALA A 122 12.38 8.84 3.66
N TRP A 123 11.87 8.17 2.62
CA TRP A 123 12.15 8.46 1.20
C TRP A 123 11.16 9.45 0.58
N GLU A 124 10.03 9.70 1.24
CA GLU A 124 8.96 10.56 0.74
C GLU A 124 9.24 12.05 1.00
N PHE A 125 8.78 12.89 0.09
CA PHE A 125 8.80 14.35 0.22
C PHE A 125 7.37 14.87 0.34
N PRO A 126 7.09 15.84 1.24
CA PRO A 126 5.75 16.37 1.39
C PRO A 126 5.34 17.17 0.13
N PRO A 127 4.09 17.05 -0.36
CA PRO A 127 3.66 17.65 -1.62
C PRO A 127 3.64 19.19 -1.55
N GLU A 128 4.02 19.86 -2.64
CA GLU A 128 3.98 21.33 -2.73
C GLU A 128 2.66 21.85 -3.32
N LEU A 129 2.47 23.17 -3.37
CA LEU A 129 1.35 23.79 -4.09
C LEU A 129 1.77 24.20 -5.50
N GLU A 130 0.81 24.14 -6.42
CA GLU A 130 0.97 24.60 -7.81
C GLU A 130 1.62 26.00 -7.95
N PRO A 131 2.44 26.24 -9.00
CA PRO A 131 3.04 27.53 -9.30
C PRO A 131 2.02 28.65 -9.52
N GLY A 132 1.66 29.34 -8.45
CA GLY A 132 0.62 30.38 -8.41
C GLY A 132 0.10 30.67 -7.00
N ALA A 133 0.33 29.77 -6.04
CA ALA A 133 0.06 30.03 -4.63
C ALA A 133 0.82 31.26 -4.11
N SER A 134 0.19 32.04 -3.22
CA SER A 134 0.85 33.21 -2.62
C SER A 134 2.03 32.80 -1.74
N TYR A 135 3.06 33.65 -1.65
CA TYR A 135 4.23 33.40 -0.79
C TYR A 135 3.84 33.10 0.67
N ALA A 136 2.80 33.75 1.20
CA ALA A 136 2.30 33.49 2.54
C ALA A 136 1.66 32.09 2.68
N ALA A 137 0.95 31.61 1.64
CA ALA A 137 0.38 30.25 1.62
C ALA A 137 1.48 29.18 1.52
N LEU A 138 2.50 29.39 0.69
CA LEU A 138 3.67 28.51 0.58
C LEU A 138 4.44 28.43 1.91
N LEU A 139 4.64 29.55 2.59
CA LEU A 139 5.29 29.59 3.90
C LEU A 139 4.46 28.88 4.98
N ALA A 140 3.13 29.07 4.96
CA ALA A 140 2.22 28.41 5.88
C ALA A 140 2.16 26.89 5.68
N LEU A 141 2.14 26.41 4.44
CA LEU A 141 2.18 24.97 4.15
C LEU A 141 3.52 24.35 4.58
N ARG A 142 4.65 25.00 4.27
CA ARG A 142 5.98 24.52 4.71
C ARG A 142 6.06 24.44 6.24
N ALA A 143 5.54 25.44 6.96
CA ALA A 143 5.45 25.40 8.41
C ALA A 143 4.54 24.25 8.92
N ALA A 144 3.43 23.97 8.23
CA ALA A 144 2.53 22.87 8.58
C ALA A 144 3.18 21.48 8.38
N HIS A 145 3.92 21.28 7.29
CA HIS A 145 4.70 20.05 7.09
C HIS A 145 5.81 19.90 8.14
N SER A 146 6.57 20.96 8.44
CA SER A 146 7.58 20.91 9.51
C SER A 146 6.99 20.60 10.89
N GLU A 147 5.79 21.11 11.21
CA GLU A 147 5.09 20.83 12.47
C GLU A 147 4.52 19.40 12.52
N TYR A 148 4.07 18.87 11.38
CA TYR A 148 3.68 17.46 11.22
C TYR A 148 4.87 16.52 11.40
N GLU A 149 5.98 16.74 10.68
CA GLU A 149 7.22 15.96 10.82
C GLU A 149 7.74 15.99 12.27
N ARG A 150 7.71 17.16 12.93
CA ARG A 150 8.08 17.32 14.35
C ARG A 150 7.14 16.56 15.31
N THR A 151 5.94 16.18 14.87
CA THR A 151 4.92 15.53 15.70
C THR A 151 4.87 14.01 15.46
N PHE A 152 4.88 13.56 14.21
CA PHE A 152 4.75 12.15 13.83
C PHE A 152 6.08 11.47 13.47
N GLY A 153 7.15 12.24 13.21
CA GLY A 153 8.50 11.73 12.98
C GLY A 153 8.79 11.26 11.55
N HIS A 154 7.93 11.60 10.58
CA HIS A 154 8.09 11.25 9.16
C HIS A 154 7.40 12.30 8.25
N ALA A 155 7.70 12.25 6.95
CA ALA A 155 7.11 13.13 5.95
C ALA A 155 5.58 12.96 5.83
N PHE A 156 4.90 14.01 5.36
CA PHE A 156 3.46 13.98 5.10
C PHE A 156 3.17 13.33 3.74
N VAL A 157 2.50 12.18 3.74
CA VAL A 157 2.11 11.43 2.53
C VAL A 157 0.60 11.40 2.38
N ILE A 158 0.10 11.70 1.18
CA ILE A 158 -1.31 11.65 0.81
C ILE A 158 -1.46 11.24 -0.66
N PHE A 159 -2.47 10.45 -0.99
CA PHE A 159 -2.85 10.19 -2.37
C PHE A 159 -3.89 11.21 -2.86
N LEU A 160 -3.55 11.97 -3.90
CA LEU A 160 -4.35 13.12 -4.40
C LEU A 160 -4.88 12.93 -5.84
N ASP A 161 -4.75 11.75 -6.44
CA ASP A 161 -5.26 11.46 -7.78
C ASP A 161 -6.80 11.53 -7.86
N GLY A 162 -7.34 11.78 -9.05
CA GLY A 162 -8.77 11.94 -9.31
C GLY A 162 -9.35 13.30 -8.93
N HIS A 163 -8.56 14.20 -8.33
CA HIS A 163 -8.93 15.57 -8.01
C HIS A 163 -8.32 16.58 -9.01
N THR A 164 -9.00 17.70 -9.25
CA THR A 164 -8.40 18.82 -10.02
C THR A 164 -7.36 19.56 -9.17
N PRO A 165 -6.37 20.26 -9.75
CA PRO A 165 -5.29 20.91 -8.97
C PRO A 165 -5.78 21.93 -7.92
N GLY A 166 -6.93 22.58 -8.15
CA GLY A 166 -7.56 23.44 -7.14
C GLY A 166 -8.12 22.65 -5.96
N GLU A 167 -8.77 21.51 -6.22
CA GLU A 167 -9.26 20.61 -5.18
C GLU A 167 -8.10 19.92 -4.45
N GLN A 168 -7.03 19.53 -5.13
CA GLN A 168 -5.84 18.90 -4.53
C GLN A 168 -5.24 19.78 -3.43
N ALA A 169 -5.12 21.10 -3.66
CA ALA A 169 -4.66 22.05 -2.66
C ALA A 169 -5.57 22.11 -1.42
N ASP A 170 -6.90 22.12 -1.61
CA ASP A 170 -7.88 22.11 -0.53
C ASP A 170 -7.89 20.77 0.23
N GLN A 171 -7.78 19.62 -0.47
CA GLN A 171 -7.70 18.29 0.15
C GLN A 171 -6.41 18.13 0.96
N LEU A 172 -5.27 18.58 0.45
CA LEU A 172 -4.00 18.60 1.17
C LEU A 172 -4.13 19.41 2.48
N LEU A 173 -4.61 20.66 2.39
CA LEU A 173 -4.77 21.54 3.54
C LEU A 173 -5.83 21.01 4.54
N ALA A 174 -6.89 20.35 4.08
CA ALA A 174 -7.89 19.71 4.94
C ALA A 174 -7.33 18.44 5.61
N ALA A 175 -6.57 17.64 4.90
CA ALA A 175 -5.97 16.41 5.41
C ALA A 175 -4.91 16.69 6.48
N ILE A 176 -4.01 17.66 6.28
CA ILE A 176 -3.03 18.06 7.31
C ILE A 176 -3.76 18.50 8.58
N ARG A 177 -4.75 19.41 8.47
CA ARG A 177 -5.52 19.91 9.62
C ARG A 177 -6.25 18.80 10.38
N ARG A 178 -6.78 17.80 9.68
CA ARG A 178 -7.42 16.62 10.27
C ARG A 178 -6.40 15.74 11.01
N ARG A 179 -5.28 15.44 10.34
CA ARG A 179 -4.26 14.47 10.78
C ARG A 179 -3.44 14.97 11.96
N MET A 180 -3.20 16.28 12.05
CA MET A 180 -2.60 16.94 13.23
C MET A 180 -3.40 16.79 14.54
N GLY A 181 -4.63 16.26 14.50
CA GLY A 181 -5.45 15.98 15.68
C GLY A 181 -5.59 14.49 16.03
N LEU A 182 -4.80 13.60 15.43
CA LEU A 182 -4.87 12.15 15.62
C LEU A 182 -3.76 11.62 16.53
N GLU A 183 -3.99 10.44 17.13
CA GLU A 183 -2.95 9.73 17.89
C GLU A 183 -1.91 9.10 16.95
N LEU A 184 -0.67 8.92 17.45
CA LEU A 184 0.49 8.48 16.66
C LEU A 184 0.29 7.14 15.92
N ASP A 185 -0.56 6.26 16.43
CA ASP A 185 -0.84 4.95 15.83
C ASP A 185 -1.96 5.01 14.79
N GLU A 186 -2.95 5.89 14.98
CA GLU A 186 -4.01 6.15 13.99
C GLU A 186 -3.45 6.84 12.74
N GLU A 187 -2.61 7.85 12.95
CA GLU A 187 -1.96 8.59 11.86
C GLU A 187 -0.96 7.71 11.09
N ARG A 188 -0.28 6.77 11.76
CA ARG A 188 0.59 5.81 11.09
C ARG A 188 -0.19 4.82 10.22
N ALA A 189 -1.38 4.40 10.67
CA ALA A 189 -2.26 3.55 9.87
C ALA A 189 -2.75 4.27 8.60
N ILE A 190 -3.15 5.54 8.73
CA ILE A 190 -3.51 6.38 7.58
C ILE A 190 -2.31 6.56 6.63
N SER A 191 -1.13 6.87 7.17
CA SER A 191 0.08 7.07 6.37
C SER A 191 0.51 5.82 5.60
N ALA A 192 0.32 4.62 6.17
CA ALA A 192 0.53 3.37 5.45
C ALA A 192 -0.45 3.18 4.28
N ASP A 193 -1.73 3.52 4.49
CA ASP A 193 -2.77 3.41 3.45
C ASP A 193 -2.61 4.45 2.33
N GLU A 194 -2.16 5.67 2.63
CA GLU A 194 -1.84 6.68 1.62
C GLU A 194 -0.57 6.28 0.83
N LEU A 195 0.50 5.86 1.52
CA LEU A 195 1.73 5.36 0.89
C LEU A 195 1.46 4.17 -0.05
N ARG A 196 0.59 3.24 0.36
CA ARG A 196 0.17 2.08 -0.44
C ARG A 196 -0.48 2.48 -1.77
N ARG A 197 -1.34 3.50 -1.76
CA ARG A 197 -1.97 4.06 -2.98
C ARG A 197 -0.97 4.80 -3.87
N VAL A 198 -0.12 5.63 -3.27
CA VAL A 198 0.99 6.31 -3.96
C VAL A 198 1.89 5.29 -4.66
N ALA A 199 2.31 4.23 -3.96
CA ALA A 199 3.12 3.16 -4.53
C ALA A 199 2.42 2.42 -5.68
N GLN A 200 1.10 2.20 -5.62
CA GLN A 200 0.33 1.61 -6.71
C GLN A 200 0.27 2.51 -7.95
N ALA A 201 0.04 3.82 -7.79
CA ALA A 201 0.02 4.76 -8.91
C ALA A 201 1.41 4.87 -9.57
N ARG A 202 2.47 5.04 -8.76
CA ARG A 202 3.87 5.05 -9.25
C ARG A 202 4.27 3.75 -9.97
N LEU A 203 3.72 2.61 -9.56
CA LEU A 203 3.94 1.32 -10.22
C LEU A 203 3.14 1.19 -11.53
N ALA A 204 1.92 1.74 -11.60
CA ALA A 204 1.18 1.87 -12.84
C ALA A 204 1.94 2.76 -13.84
N ASP A 205 2.41 3.93 -13.40
CA ASP A 205 3.23 4.86 -14.19
C ASP A 205 4.54 4.22 -14.69
N LEU A 206 5.22 3.44 -13.84
CA LEU A 206 6.40 2.67 -14.25
C LEU A 206 6.07 1.72 -15.42
N THR A 207 4.94 1.00 -15.37
CA THR A 207 4.52 0.14 -16.48
C THR A 207 4.03 0.91 -17.71
N HIS A 208 3.46 2.10 -17.53
CA HIS A 208 3.11 2.97 -18.65
C HIS A 208 4.37 3.49 -19.35
N TRP A 209 5.32 4.05 -18.59
CA TRP A 209 6.62 4.55 -19.07
C TRP A 209 7.41 3.45 -19.80
N LEU A 210 7.49 2.24 -19.22
CA LEU A 210 8.14 1.09 -19.87
C LEU A 210 7.49 0.72 -21.22
N THR A 211 6.19 0.98 -21.41
CA THR A 211 5.51 0.74 -22.70
C THR A 211 5.99 1.74 -23.76
N SER A 212 6.16 3.01 -23.38
CA SER A 212 6.56 4.12 -24.26
C SER A 212 8.08 4.22 -24.50
N ALA A 213 8.89 3.45 -23.78
CA ALA A 213 10.35 3.48 -23.90
C ALA A 213 10.85 2.77 -25.19
N ASP A 214 11.09 3.54 -26.25
CA ASP A 214 11.78 3.06 -27.45
C ASP A 214 13.25 2.73 -27.14
N GLY A 215 13.59 1.44 -27.18
CA GLY A 215 14.94 0.99 -27.51
C GLY A 215 16.04 1.10 -26.45
N VAL A 216 15.77 0.79 -25.17
CA VAL A 216 16.80 0.34 -24.18
C VAL A 216 18.05 1.24 -24.09
N SER A 217 17.87 2.56 -24.15
CA SER A 217 18.94 3.55 -23.90
C SER A 217 18.78 4.28 -22.56
N ALA A 218 18.05 3.69 -21.62
CA ALA A 218 18.08 4.07 -20.21
C ALA A 218 19.26 3.35 -19.53
N ALA A 219 20.48 3.89 -19.68
CA ALA A 219 21.58 3.57 -18.77
C ALA A 219 21.35 4.17 -17.37
N GLU A 220 20.29 4.96 -17.22
CA GLU A 220 20.02 5.89 -16.13
C GLU A 220 18.62 5.63 -15.57
N PHE A 221 18.48 4.66 -14.66
CA PHE A 221 17.23 4.52 -13.88
C PHE A 221 16.91 5.78 -13.04
N GLY A 222 17.91 6.62 -12.76
CA GLY A 222 17.76 7.92 -12.11
C GLY A 222 16.97 8.99 -12.91
N LEU A 223 16.40 8.64 -14.07
CA LEU A 223 15.43 9.46 -14.79
C LEU A 223 13.96 9.05 -14.57
N PHE A 224 13.69 7.91 -13.92
CA PHE A 224 12.34 7.61 -13.42
C PHE A 224 12.12 8.31 -12.08
N ALA A 225 11.78 9.59 -12.16
CA ALA A 225 11.10 10.29 -11.07
C ALA A 225 9.59 10.10 -11.27
N PRO A 226 8.90 9.30 -10.41
CA PRO A 226 7.45 9.28 -10.41
C PRO A 226 6.90 10.67 -10.10
N VAL A 227 5.74 11.01 -10.67
CA VAL A 227 4.98 12.17 -10.22
C VAL A 227 4.38 11.83 -8.84
N GLY A 228 4.44 12.80 -7.92
CA GLY A 228 3.85 12.72 -6.58
C GLY A 228 2.80 13.81 -6.38
#